data_AF-A0A250FPZ8-F1
#
_entry.id   AF-A0A250FPZ8-F1
#
_cell.length_a   1.000
_cell.length_b   1.000
_cell.length_c   1.000
_cell.angle_alpha   90.00
_cell.angle_beta   90.00
_cell.angle_gamma   90.00
#
_symmetry.space_group_name_H-M   'P 1'
#
loop_
_entity.id
_entity.type
_entity.pdbx_description
1 polymer ?
#
loop_
_entity_poly.entity_id
_entity_poly.type
_entity_poly.pdbx_seq_one_letter_code
_entity_poly.pdbx_strand_id
1 'polypeptide(L)'
;MSINITFQAYIPKNLGKTLYELNTDLIDKSLLNYDDFVRKLKNFDTRPYRWIVEPGNLMNRLFCSTDTEDFHSRHTTLHTSRLGFTLNIDLHKIGKYNSSYDVLKHNTWCDGKISNQHSAFSHRVKIYKKYTTLGKAVGCIEEFEAKQSEEKPLFCSLNNSISSNARDFNVSEIRILASAGYPYTPNFITPNIDFDIRLKLERVGDNLNIECFGKHNLFPYYELFTNHKTLYTFSPTADGPGIYNLNASTTFHFEKTLFL
;
A
#
# COMPACT_ATOMS: atom_id res chain seq x y z
N MET A 1 12.81 26.15 0.39
CA MET A 1 12.71 24.99 1.31
C MET A 1 11.59 24.08 0.83
N SER A 2 11.75 22.75 0.90
CA SER A 2 10.73 21.80 0.45
C SER A 2 10.37 20.75 1.49
N ILE A 3 9.12 20.27 1.42
CA ILE A 3 8.56 19.24 2.32
C ILE A 3 8.04 18.12 1.44
N ASN A 4 8.30 16.86 1.80
CA ASN A 4 7.58 15.76 1.17
C ASN A 4 6.31 15.44 1.95
N ILE A 5 5.21 15.23 1.23
CA ILE A 5 3.97 14.68 1.75
C ILE A 5 3.73 13.36 1.03
N THR A 6 3.64 12.27 1.79
CA THR A 6 3.44 10.93 1.25
C THR A 6 2.13 10.37 1.77
N PHE A 7 1.37 9.74 0.87
CA PHE A 7 0.24 8.90 1.23
C PHE A 7 0.45 7.52 0.62
N GLN A 8 0.28 6.48 1.42
CA GLN A 8 0.49 5.10 0.96
C GLN A 8 -0.45 4.11 1.62
N ALA A 9 -0.71 3.03 0.90
CA ALA A 9 -1.51 1.89 1.29
C ALA A 9 -0.63 0.63 1.27
N TYR A 10 -0.64 -0.16 2.35
CA TYR A 10 0.19 -1.35 2.49
C TYR A 10 -0.47 -2.38 3.39
N ILE A 11 -0.08 -3.65 3.24
CA ILE A 11 -0.50 -4.76 4.08
C ILE A 11 0.64 -5.02 5.05
N PRO A 12 0.53 -4.69 6.33
CA PRO A 12 1.66 -4.75 7.24
C PRO A 12 2.06 -6.20 7.53
N LYS A 13 3.34 -6.38 7.79
CA LYS A 13 3.96 -7.67 8.02
C LYS A 13 3.37 -8.40 9.22
N ASN A 14 3.09 -7.70 10.31
CA ASN A 14 2.44 -8.24 11.50
C ASN A 14 0.98 -8.68 11.32
N LEU A 15 0.33 -8.37 10.19
CA LEU A 15 -0.98 -8.96 9.84
C LEU A 15 -0.82 -10.42 9.35
N GLY A 16 0.32 -10.73 8.75
CA GLY A 16 0.59 -12.04 8.18
C GLY A 16 1.21 -13.02 9.18
N LYS A 17 1.27 -14.27 8.75
CA LYS A 17 1.93 -15.37 9.46
C LYS A 17 3.00 -16.01 8.58
N THR A 18 3.81 -16.88 9.17
CA THR A 18 4.69 -17.76 8.40
C THR A 18 3.88 -18.78 7.60
N LEU A 19 4.42 -19.27 6.47
CA LEU A 19 3.77 -20.37 5.75
C LEU A 19 3.72 -21.64 6.60
N TYR A 20 4.72 -21.85 7.46
CA TYR A 20 4.72 -22.95 8.42
C TYR A 20 3.50 -22.87 9.36
N GLU A 21 3.26 -21.73 10.00
CA GLU A 21 2.10 -21.53 10.89
C GLU A 21 0.76 -21.66 10.17
N LEU A 22 0.67 -21.23 8.91
CA LEU A 22 -0.57 -21.30 8.13
C LEU A 22 -0.91 -22.70 7.61
N ASN A 23 0.03 -23.66 7.68
CA ASN A 23 -0.12 -24.98 7.06
C ASN A 23 0.20 -26.12 8.02
N THR A 24 0.06 -25.90 9.33
CA THR A 24 0.30 -26.93 10.36
C THR A 24 -0.50 -28.20 10.15
N ASP A 25 -1.70 -28.11 9.57
CA ASP A 25 -2.55 -29.25 9.27
C ASP A 25 -2.08 -30.07 8.04
N LEU A 26 -1.29 -29.47 7.16
CA LEU A 26 -0.64 -30.19 6.05
C LEU A 26 0.69 -30.81 6.46
N ILE A 27 1.33 -30.28 7.50
CA ILE A 27 2.60 -30.77 8.03
C ILE A 27 2.35 -32.05 8.82
N ASP A 28 2.38 -33.17 8.12
CA ASP A 28 2.16 -34.51 8.68
C ASP A 28 3.37 -35.40 8.39
N LYS A 29 3.86 -36.11 9.42
CA LYS A 29 4.98 -37.07 9.29
C LYS A 29 4.69 -38.23 8.34
N SER A 30 3.42 -38.46 7.96
CA SER A 30 3.03 -39.42 6.92
C SER A 30 3.42 -39.00 5.50
N LEU A 31 3.76 -37.71 5.28
CA LEU A 31 4.22 -37.22 3.98
C LEU A 31 5.54 -37.89 3.58
N LEU A 32 5.59 -38.40 2.34
CA LEU A 32 6.79 -39.03 1.79
C LEU A 32 8.03 -38.12 1.78
N ASN A 33 7.81 -36.80 1.72
CA ASN A 33 8.85 -35.79 1.67
C ASN A 33 8.79 -34.84 2.88
N TYR A 34 8.34 -35.32 4.05
CA TYR A 34 8.12 -34.50 5.25
C TYR A 34 9.26 -33.51 5.55
N ASP A 35 10.50 -33.99 5.67
CA ASP A 35 11.65 -33.15 6.03
C ASP A 35 11.94 -32.08 4.97
N ASP A 36 11.88 -32.44 3.68
CA ASP A 36 12.07 -31.50 2.58
C ASP A 36 10.95 -30.45 2.53
N PHE A 37 9.70 -30.87 2.75
CA PHE A 37 8.54 -29.98 2.75
C PHE A 37 8.62 -28.96 3.90
N VAL A 38 8.92 -29.41 5.12
CA VAL A 38 9.11 -28.52 6.28
C VAL A 38 10.28 -27.57 6.07
N ARG A 39 11.41 -28.07 5.55
CA ARG A 39 12.58 -27.24 5.25
C ARG A 39 12.25 -26.16 4.22
N LYS A 40 11.49 -26.48 3.17
CA LYS A 40 11.05 -25.51 2.16
C LYS A 40 10.14 -24.44 2.76
N LEU A 41 9.13 -24.81 3.57
CA LEU A 41 8.26 -23.84 4.25
C LEU A 41 9.09 -22.85 5.09
N LYS A 42 9.99 -23.37 5.92
CA LYS A 42 10.88 -22.54 6.76
C LYS A 42 11.80 -21.64 5.94
N ASN A 43 12.23 -22.07 4.75
CA ASN A 43 13.01 -21.22 3.84
C ASN A 43 12.18 -20.02 3.33
N PHE A 44 10.91 -20.21 2.98
CA PHE A 44 10.01 -19.11 2.64
C PHE A 44 9.79 -18.15 3.82
N ASP A 45 9.84 -18.66 5.05
CA ASP A 45 9.64 -17.86 6.27
C ASP A 45 10.82 -16.92 6.59
N THR A 46 11.95 -17.07 5.89
CA THR A 46 13.11 -16.16 5.96
C THR A 46 12.94 -14.90 5.12
N ARG A 47 11.92 -14.84 4.26
CA ARG A 47 11.63 -13.66 3.42
C ARG A 47 11.25 -12.44 4.28
N PRO A 48 11.46 -11.21 3.78
CA PRO A 48 11.22 -10.00 4.58
C PRO A 48 9.75 -9.73 4.90
N TYR A 49 8.82 -10.40 4.21
CA TYR A 49 7.37 -10.31 4.39
C TYR A 49 6.77 -11.58 5.01
N ARG A 50 5.50 -11.49 5.40
CA ARG A 50 4.68 -12.60 5.87
C ARG A 50 3.60 -12.96 4.84
N TRP A 51 2.76 -13.92 5.19
CA TRP A 51 1.74 -14.46 4.30
C TRP A 51 0.36 -14.30 4.91
N ILE A 52 -0.61 -13.97 4.06
CA ILE A 52 -2.03 -14.02 4.37
C ILE A 52 -2.72 -14.91 3.35
N VAL A 53 -3.94 -15.34 3.65
CA VAL A 53 -4.76 -16.13 2.73
C VAL A 53 -5.10 -15.29 1.50
N GLU A 54 -4.96 -15.85 0.30
CA GLU A 54 -5.30 -15.13 -0.93
C GLU A 54 -6.81 -14.78 -0.96
N PRO A 55 -7.18 -13.55 -1.36
CA PRO A 55 -8.58 -13.18 -1.54
C PRO A 55 -9.30 -14.10 -2.52
N GLY A 56 -10.54 -14.47 -2.20
CA GLY A 56 -11.35 -15.39 -3.01
C GLY A 56 -10.89 -16.85 -3.01
N ASN A 57 -9.97 -17.21 -2.11
CA ASN A 57 -9.52 -18.57 -1.93
C ASN A 57 -10.62 -19.44 -1.29
N LEU A 58 -11.52 -19.97 -2.11
CA LEU A 58 -12.60 -20.85 -1.65
C LEU A 58 -12.16 -22.32 -1.50
N MET A 59 -11.10 -22.76 -2.21
CA MET A 59 -10.73 -24.20 -2.28
C MET A 59 -9.23 -24.49 -2.49
N ASN A 60 -8.42 -23.49 -2.82
CA ASN A 60 -7.03 -23.68 -3.24
C ASN A 60 -6.14 -22.90 -2.29
N ARG A 61 -5.59 -23.53 -1.24
CA ARG A 61 -4.62 -22.97 -0.29
C ARG A 61 -3.53 -22.12 -0.95
N LEU A 62 -3.91 -20.89 -1.23
CA LEU A 62 -3.15 -19.87 -1.92
C LEU A 62 -2.93 -18.77 -0.90
N PHE A 63 -1.72 -18.27 -0.91
CA PHE A 63 -1.26 -17.26 0.03
C PHE A 63 -0.59 -16.14 -0.74
N CYS A 64 -0.85 -14.91 -0.32
CA CYS A 64 -0.20 -13.73 -0.85
C CYS A 64 0.68 -13.07 0.21
N SER A 65 1.77 -12.46 -0.25
CA SER A 65 2.71 -11.76 0.61
C SER A 65 2.10 -10.49 1.21
N THR A 66 2.40 -10.19 2.46
CA THR A 66 2.31 -8.85 3.03
C THR A 66 3.39 -7.93 2.43
N ASP A 67 3.37 -6.66 2.79
CA ASP A 67 4.51 -5.76 2.68
C ASP A 67 5.54 -6.06 3.79
N THR A 68 6.67 -5.34 3.76
CA THR A 68 7.86 -5.63 4.58
C THR A 68 7.86 -4.99 5.96
N GLU A 69 7.08 -3.93 6.15
CA GLU A 69 7.00 -3.18 7.41
C GLU A 69 5.80 -3.62 8.25
N ASP A 70 5.97 -3.60 9.56
CA ASP A 70 4.87 -3.75 10.51
C ASP A 70 4.03 -2.47 10.57
N PHE A 71 2.78 -2.58 10.99
CA PHE A 71 2.01 -1.38 11.32
C PHE A 71 2.60 -0.70 12.56
N HIS A 72 2.89 0.58 12.46
CA HIS A 72 3.26 1.39 13.61
C HIS A 72 2.63 2.79 13.56
N SER A 73 2.58 3.48 14.70
CA SER A 73 1.93 4.81 14.76
C SER A 73 2.88 5.97 14.40
N ARG A 74 4.12 5.67 13.98
CA ARG A 74 5.19 6.65 13.71
C ARG A 74 5.98 6.27 12.47
N HIS A 75 5.47 6.61 11.29
CA HIS A 75 6.15 6.43 10.01
C HIS A 75 6.84 7.73 9.58
N THR A 76 8.15 7.65 9.34
CA THR A 76 8.95 8.77 8.80
C THR A 76 9.70 8.40 7.52
N THR A 77 9.57 7.15 7.06
CA THR A 77 10.29 6.62 5.91
C THR A 77 9.36 5.85 4.99
N LEU A 78 9.66 5.94 3.70
CA LEU A 78 9.00 5.17 2.65
C LEU A 78 9.37 3.69 2.78
N HIS A 79 8.44 2.81 2.42
CA HIS A 79 8.64 1.36 2.41
C HIS A 79 7.81 0.71 1.30
N THR A 80 7.89 -0.61 1.17
CA THR A 80 7.08 -1.36 0.20
C THR A 80 5.60 -1.09 0.45
N SER A 81 4.87 -0.76 -0.61
CA SER A 81 3.45 -0.41 -0.56
C SER A 81 2.69 -1.02 -1.75
N ARG A 82 1.39 -1.20 -1.58
CA ARG A 82 0.48 -1.63 -2.64
C ARG A 82 0.06 -0.49 -3.56
N LEU A 83 -0.08 0.70 -2.98
CA LEU A 83 -0.46 1.90 -3.70
C LEU A 83 0.02 3.13 -2.96
N GLY A 84 0.45 4.18 -3.65
CA GLY A 84 0.78 5.43 -2.99
C GLY A 84 1.26 6.52 -3.93
N PHE A 85 1.51 7.70 -3.36
CA PHE A 85 2.12 8.83 -4.03
C PHE A 85 3.04 9.59 -3.08
N THR A 86 3.92 10.42 -3.65
CA THR A 86 4.71 11.39 -2.89
C THR A 86 4.72 12.73 -3.61
N LEU A 87 4.40 13.78 -2.86
CA LEU A 87 4.49 15.16 -3.30
C LEU A 87 5.74 15.82 -2.74
N ASN A 88 6.47 16.58 -3.54
CA ASN A 88 7.49 17.52 -3.10
C ASN A 88 6.92 18.94 -3.17
N ILE A 89 6.64 19.52 -2.01
CA ILE A 89 6.07 20.86 -1.89
C ILE A 89 7.20 21.85 -1.66
N ASP A 90 7.47 22.71 -2.64
CA ASP A 90 8.29 23.90 -2.46
C ASP A 90 7.43 25.03 -1.88
N LEU A 91 7.74 25.43 -0.64
CA LEU A 91 6.98 26.44 0.09
C LEU A 91 6.94 27.79 -0.64
N HIS A 92 7.94 28.12 -1.45
CA HIS A 92 7.94 29.37 -2.20
C HIS A 92 7.06 29.31 -3.44
N LYS A 93 6.65 28.12 -3.87
CA LYS A 93 5.79 27.88 -5.04
C LYS A 93 4.32 27.68 -4.71
N ILE A 94 3.95 27.66 -3.43
CA ILE A 94 2.54 27.64 -3.03
C ILE A 94 1.82 28.87 -3.64
N GLY A 95 0.67 28.60 -4.25
CA GLY A 95 -0.11 29.54 -5.06
C GLY A 95 0.39 29.75 -6.48
N LYS A 96 1.53 29.20 -6.90
CA LYS A 96 2.14 29.52 -8.21
C LYS A 96 2.78 28.35 -8.93
N TYR A 97 2.35 27.14 -8.64
CA TYR A 97 2.75 25.95 -9.42
C TYR A 97 2.15 26.03 -10.84
N ASN A 98 2.90 25.58 -11.84
CA ASN A 98 2.45 25.60 -13.24
C ASN A 98 1.75 24.29 -13.62
N SER A 99 2.12 23.19 -12.97
CA SER A 99 1.59 21.86 -13.28
C SER A 99 1.60 20.94 -12.06
N SER A 100 0.75 19.91 -12.06
CA SER A 100 0.80 18.83 -11.07
C SER A 100 2.12 18.06 -11.11
N TYR A 101 2.82 18.03 -12.25
CA TYR A 101 4.17 17.48 -12.36
C TYR A 101 5.21 18.27 -11.54
N ASP A 102 4.95 19.53 -11.18
CA ASP A 102 5.87 20.32 -10.36
C ASP A 102 5.91 19.84 -8.91
N VAL A 103 4.86 19.14 -8.47
CA VAL A 103 4.73 18.63 -7.11
C VAL A 103 4.83 17.11 -7.04
N LEU A 104 4.42 16.37 -8.07
CA LEU A 104 4.52 14.92 -8.06
C LEU A 104 5.98 14.46 -8.19
N LYS A 105 6.45 13.68 -7.21
CA LYS A 105 7.73 12.98 -7.31
C LYS A 105 7.52 11.57 -7.84
N HIS A 106 8.44 11.17 -8.71
CA HIS A 106 8.68 9.76 -8.99
C HIS A 106 9.45 9.14 -7.83
N ASN A 107 9.02 7.96 -7.38
CA ASN A 107 9.71 7.23 -6.33
C ASN A 107 10.58 6.13 -6.95
N THR A 108 11.87 6.14 -6.66
CA THR A 108 12.88 5.29 -7.31
C THR A 108 12.82 3.81 -6.89
N TRP A 109 12.01 3.46 -5.88
CA TRP A 109 11.87 2.08 -5.38
C TRP A 109 10.76 1.27 -6.06
N CYS A 110 10.04 1.87 -7.01
CA CYS A 110 9.02 1.22 -7.83
C CYS A 110 9.43 1.32 -9.31
N ASP A 111 9.28 0.22 -10.05
CA ASP A 111 9.42 0.20 -11.51
C ASP A 111 8.22 0.93 -12.15
N GLY A 112 8.26 2.25 -12.19
CA GLY A 112 7.20 3.07 -12.76
C GLY A 112 7.72 4.27 -13.53
N LYS A 113 6.85 5.00 -14.23
CA LYS A 113 7.18 6.31 -14.85
C LYS A 113 6.82 7.45 -13.90
N ILE A 114 7.46 8.61 -14.06
CA ILE A 114 7.04 9.85 -13.40
C ILE A 114 5.52 10.01 -13.60
N SER A 115 4.77 10.24 -12.51
CA SER A 115 3.29 10.32 -12.43
C SER A 115 2.48 9.01 -12.48
N ASN A 116 3.10 7.84 -12.41
CA ASN A 116 2.36 6.60 -12.20
C ASN A 116 2.06 6.32 -10.73
N GLN A 117 1.05 5.50 -10.50
CA GLN A 117 0.77 4.96 -9.18
C GLN A 117 1.86 3.98 -8.74
N HIS A 118 2.26 3.99 -7.47
CA HIS A 118 3.35 3.13 -6.99
C HIS A 118 2.85 1.78 -6.46
N SER A 119 3.24 0.66 -7.09
CA SER A 119 2.97 -0.67 -6.54
C SER A 119 4.22 -1.55 -6.47
N ALA A 120 4.51 -2.09 -5.29
CA ALA A 120 5.55 -3.11 -5.12
C ALA A 120 5.10 -4.46 -5.69
N PHE A 121 6.07 -5.34 -5.95
CA PHE A 121 5.77 -6.71 -6.36
C PHE A 121 4.87 -7.42 -5.33
N SER A 122 3.85 -8.08 -5.85
CA SER A 122 3.06 -9.06 -5.13
C SER A 122 3.65 -10.45 -5.37
N HIS A 123 3.70 -11.27 -4.33
CA HIS A 123 4.11 -12.66 -4.43
C HIS A 123 2.94 -13.57 -4.06
N ARG A 124 2.86 -14.72 -4.73
CA ARG A 124 1.84 -15.73 -4.47
C ARG A 124 2.46 -17.12 -4.42
N VAL A 125 1.96 -17.95 -3.51
CA VAL A 125 2.28 -19.38 -3.44
C VAL A 125 1.03 -20.21 -3.26
N LYS A 126 1.04 -21.44 -3.79
CA LYS A 126 0.04 -22.48 -3.53
C LYS A 126 0.68 -23.60 -2.72
N ILE A 127 0.01 -24.06 -1.67
CA ILE A 127 0.47 -25.18 -0.83
C ILE A 127 -0.59 -26.26 -0.82
N TYR A 128 -0.21 -27.51 -1.10
CA TYR A 128 -1.17 -28.61 -1.20
C TYR A 128 -0.53 -29.98 -0.99
N LYS A 129 -1.37 -31.00 -0.79
CA LYS A 129 -0.96 -32.41 -0.83
C LYS A 129 -1.22 -32.98 -2.22
N LYS A 130 -0.23 -33.62 -2.80
CA LYS A 130 -0.35 -34.46 -4.01
C LYS A 130 -0.31 -35.92 -3.60
N TYR A 131 -1.27 -36.71 -4.04
CA TYR A 131 -1.30 -38.15 -3.77
C TYR A 131 -0.66 -38.92 -4.92
N THR A 132 0.20 -39.86 -4.57
CA THR A 132 0.79 -40.83 -5.50
C THR A 132 -0.26 -41.85 -5.92
N THR A 133 0.01 -42.63 -6.98
CA THR A 133 -0.87 -43.73 -7.42
C THR A 133 -1.10 -44.78 -6.33
N LEU A 134 -0.18 -44.91 -5.37
CA LEU A 134 -0.28 -45.80 -4.21
C LEU A 134 -1.00 -45.15 -3.00
N GLY A 135 -1.63 -43.99 -3.18
CA GLY A 135 -2.36 -43.29 -2.13
C GLY A 135 -1.50 -42.58 -1.08
N LYS A 136 -0.17 -42.57 -1.22
CA LYS A 136 0.73 -41.85 -0.31
C LYS A 136 0.78 -40.36 -0.66
N ALA A 137 0.78 -39.49 0.34
CA ALA A 137 0.79 -38.04 0.16
C ALA A 137 2.21 -37.44 0.09
N VAL A 138 2.35 -36.38 -0.71
CA VAL A 138 3.55 -35.55 -0.88
C VAL A 138 3.14 -34.10 -0.66
N GLY A 139 3.87 -33.36 0.17
CA GLY A 139 3.67 -31.93 0.37
C GLY A 139 4.27 -31.13 -0.79
N CYS A 140 3.51 -30.22 -1.38
CA CYS A 140 3.89 -29.41 -2.52
C CYS A 140 3.78 -27.92 -2.20
N ILE A 141 4.76 -27.14 -2.68
CA ILE A 141 4.74 -25.68 -2.71
C ILE A 141 4.98 -25.26 -4.14
N GLU A 142 4.08 -24.46 -4.71
CA GLU A 142 4.17 -23.90 -6.05
C GLU A 142 4.24 -22.38 -5.90
N GLU A 143 5.37 -21.79 -6.29
CA GLU A 143 5.56 -20.34 -6.31
C GLU A 143 5.22 -19.78 -7.69
N PHE A 144 4.46 -18.70 -7.69
CA PHE A 144 4.11 -17.98 -8.90
C PHE A 144 5.13 -16.87 -9.16
N GLU A 145 5.36 -16.56 -10.43
CA GLU A 145 6.13 -15.39 -10.84
C GLU A 145 5.59 -14.13 -10.16
N ALA A 146 6.49 -13.33 -9.58
CA ALA A 146 6.15 -12.06 -8.91
C ALA A 146 5.54 -11.07 -9.91
N LYS A 147 4.45 -10.41 -9.54
CA LYS A 147 3.74 -9.46 -10.42
C LYS A 147 3.46 -8.15 -9.72
N GLN A 148 3.58 -7.04 -10.42
CA GLN A 148 3.06 -5.74 -9.99
C GLN A 148 1.62 -5.55 -10.44
N SER A 149 0.91 -4.63 -9.78
CA SER A 149 -0.38 -4.17 -10.28
C SER A 149 -0.20 -3.49 -11.64
N GLU A 150 -1.24 -3.48 -12.46
CA GLU A 150 -1.24 -2.65 -13.67
C GLU A 150 -1.13 -1.18 -13.26
N GLU A 151 0.00 -0.54 -13.56
CA GLU A 151 0.18 0.87 -13.23
C GLU A 151 -0.60 1.76 -14.20
N LYS A 152 -1.53 2.53 -13.64
CA LYS A 152 -2.19 3.64 -14.34
C LYS A 152 -1.59 4.97 -13.91
N PRO A 153 -1.60 6.00 -14.78
CA PRO A 153 -1.24 7.36 -14.37
C PRO A 153 -2.09 7.80 -13.17
N LEU A 154 -1.45 8.39 -12.16
CA LEU A 154 -2.17 9.04 -11.07
C LEU A 154 -2.94 10.23 -11.65
N PHE A 155 -4.23 10.30 -11.35
CA PHE A 155 -4.94 11.55 -11.57
C PHE A 155 -4.45 12.55 -10.53
N CYS A 156 -3.94 13.68 -10.97
CA CYS A 156 -3.57 14.78 -10.09
C CYS A 156 -4.03 16.11 -10.69
N SER A 157 -4.92 16.80 -9.99
CA SER A 157 -5.30 18.17 -10.32
C SER A 157 -4.71 19.13 -9.31
N LEU A 158 -4.33 20.31 -9.80
CA LEU A 158 -3.74 21.38 -9.02
C LEU A 158 -4.52 22.66 -9.32
N ASN A 159 -4.97 23.34 -8.29
CA ASN A 159 -5.56 24.67 -8.37
C ASN A 159 -4.76 25.61 -7.48
N ASN A 160 -4.56 26.83 -7.94
CA ASN A 160 -3.74 27.82 -7.26
C ASN A 160 -4.52 29.11 -7.08
N SER A 161 -4.36 29.71 -5.91
CA SER A 161 -4.85 31.05 -5.62
C SER A 161 -3.71 31.87 -5.06
N ILE A 162 -3.37 32.95 -5.77
CA ILE A 162 -2.43 33.98 -5.31
C ILE A 162 -3.26 35.13 -4.80
N SER A 163 -3.01 35.57 -3.58
CA SER A 163 -3.59 36.86 -3.18
C SER A 163 -2.72 38.02 -3.65
N SER A 164 -3.40 39.06 -4.14
CA SER A 164 -2.81 40.35 -4.47
C SER A 164 -2.53 41.22 -3.23
N ASN A 165 -3.07 40.86 -2.06
CA ASN A 165 -2.82 41.56 -0.80
C ASN A 165 -1.68 40.91 -0.03
N ALA A 166 -0.73 41.72 0.44
CA ALA A 166 0.40 41.25 1.25
C ALA A 166 0.01 40.63 2.61
N ARG A 167 -1.25 40.74 3.02
CA ARG A 167 -1.79 40.17 4.27
C ARG A 167 -2.53 38.83 4.09
N ASP A 168 -2.80 38.45 2.85
CA ASP A 168 -3.54 37.25 2.53
C ASP A 168 -2.58 36.10 2.18
N PHE A 169 -3.08 34.87 2.23
CA PHE A 169 -2.27 33.67 2.07
C PHE A 169 -2.28 33.17 0.62
N ASN A 170 -1.14 32.66 0.16
CA ASN A 170 -1.08 31.90 -1.08
C ASN A 170 -1.56 30.48 -0.80
N VAL A 171 -2.42 29.96 -1.68
CA VAL A 171 -3.07 28.66 -1.52
C VAL A 171 -2.82 27.79 -2.74
N SER A 172 -2.45 26.53 -2.50
CA SER A 172 -2.46 25.47 -3.52
C SER A 172 -3.37 24.34 -3.06
N GLU A 173 -4.34 23.99 -3.88
CA GLU A 173 -5.21 22.83 -3.69
C GLU A 173 -4.79 21.71 -4.64
N ILE A 174 -4.47 20.55 -4.09
CA ILE A 174 -4.00 19.38 -4.81
C ILE A 174 -4.98 18.25 -4.55
N ARG A 175 -5.52 17.64 -5.61
CA ARG A 175 -6.35 16.43 -5.51
C ARG A 175 -5.71 15.29 -6.26
N ILE A 176 -5.63 14.13 -5.61
CA ILE A 176 -5.02 12.92 -6.15
C ILE A 176 -6.02 11.77 -6.06
N LEU A 177 -6.22 11.08 -7.18
CA LEU A 177 -6.97 9.83 -7.24
C LEU A 177 -6.04 8.70 -7.70
N ALA A 178 -6.12 7.55 -7.03
CA ALA A 178 -5.37 6.36 -7.39
C ALA A 178 -6.25 5.11 -7.26
N SER A 179 -5.97 4.11 -8.10
CA SER A 179 -6.72 2.85 -8.16
C SER A 179 -5.85 1.71 -8.67
N ALA A 180 -5.55 0.73 -7.81
CA ALA A 180 -4.70 -0.41 -8.17
C ALA A 180 -5.31 -1.75 -7.78
N GLY A 181 -5.32 -2.70 -8.72
CA GLY A 181 -5.85 -4.05 -8.52
C GLY A 181 -4.78 -5.07 -8.13
N TYR A 182 -5.19 -6.14 -7.46
CA TYR A 182 -4.29 -7.25 -7.14
C TYR A 182 -4.02 -8.11 -8.40
N PRO A 183 -2.76 -8.35 -8.81
CA PRO A 183 -2.43 -8.83 -10.16
C PRO A 183 -2.73 -10.31 -10.44
N TYR A 184 -3.18 -11.06 -9.43
CA TYR A 184 -3.32 -12.51 -9.50
C TYR A 184 -4.78 -13.00 -9.54
N THR A 185 -5.73 -12.13 -9.23
CA THR A 185 -7.16 -12.45 -9.20
C THR A 185 -7.95 -11.38 -9.94
N PRO A 186 -9.04 -11.73 -10.63
CA PRO A 186 -9.93 -10.74 -11.25
C PRO A 186 -10.51 -9.73 -10.25
N ASN A 187 -10.78 -8.51 -10.72
CA ASN A 187 -11.27 -7.40 -9.90
C ASN A 187 -12.61 -7.68 -9.18
N PHE A 188 -13.46 -8.58 -9.71
CA PHE A 188 -14.70 -8.92 -9.02
C PHE A 188 -14.49 -9.78 -7.76
N ILE A 189 -13.30 -10.39 -7.60
CA ILE A 189 -12.89 -11.15 -6.42
C ILE A 189 -12.09 -10.26 -5.47
N THR A 190 -11.15 -9.51 -6.03
CA THR A 190 -10.30 -8.58 -5.29
C THR A 190 -10.43 -7.22 -5.96
N PRO A 191 -11.41 -6.41 -5.54
CA PRO A 191 -11.56 -5.06 -6.07
C PRO A 191 -10.30 -4.23 -5.88
N ASN A 192 -10.23 -3.10 -6.56
CA ASN A 192 -9.06 -2.23 -6.46
C ASN A 192 -8.94 -1.64 -5.06
N ILE A 193 -7.71 -1.30 -4.69
CA ILE A 193 -7.43 -0.33 -3.63
C ILE A 193 -7.58 1.04 -4.26
N ASP A 194 -8.51 1.83 -3.73
CA ASP A 194 -8.88 3.17 -4.20
C ASP A 194 -8.67 4.22 -3.10
N PHE A 195 -8.23 5.41 -3.50
CA PHE A 195 -8.28 6.60 -2.64
C PHE A 195 -8.49 7.92 -3.42
N ASP A 196 -9.08 8.91 -2.75
CA ASP A 196 -9.25 10.32 -3.18
C ASP A 196 -8.72 11.22 -2.06
N ILE A 197 -7.55 11.83 -2.27
CA ILE A 197 -6.89 12.70 -1.30
C ILE A 197 -6.90 14.13 -1.83
N ARG A 198 -7.39 15.06 -1.00
CA ARG A 198 -7.42 16.50 -1.28
C ARG A 198 -6.63 17.23 -0.21
N LEU A 199 -5.59 17.92 -0.64
CA LEU A 199 -4.72 18.73 0.21
C LEU A 199 -4.93 20.19 -0.16
N LYS A 200 -5.27 21.01 0.82
CA LYS A 200 -5.19 22.47 0.72
C LYS A 200 -3.97 22.93 1.52
N LEU A 201 -3.06 23.56 0.82
CA LEU A 201 -1.78 24.02 1.33
C LEU A 201 -1.80 25.54 1.39
N GLU A 202 -1.64 26.09 2.58
CA GLU A 202 -1.67 27.53 2.82
C GLU A 202 -0.38 27.96 3.51
N ARG A 203 0.32 28.93 2.92
CA ARG A 203 1.55 29.47 3.48
C ARG A 203 1.27 30.69 4.36
N VAL A 204 1.73 30.64 5.60
CA VAL A 204 1.63 31.74 6.58
C VAL A 204 3.03 32.10 7.09
N GLY A 205 3.67 33.08 6.46
CA GLY A 205 5.08 33.40 6.73
C GLY A 205 5.99 32.24 6.37
N ASP A 206 6.64 31.65 7.37
CA ASP A 206 7.45 30.43 7.23
C ASP A 206 6.69 29.15 7.58
N ASN A 207 5.45 29.24 8.09
CA ASN A 207 4.64 28.08 8.42
C ASN A 207 3.86 27.55 7.21
N LEU A 208 3.56 26.26 7.23
CA LEU A 208 2.67 25.60 6.28
C LEU A 208 1.44 25.06 7.02
N ASN A 209 0.26 25.56 6.68
CA ASN A 209 -1.00 24.96 7.06
C ASN A 209 -1.40 23.93 6.00
N ILE A 210 -1.68 22.71 6.44
CA ILE A 210 -2.14 21.60 5.63
C ILE A 210 -3.53 21.23 6.11
N GLU A 211 -4.53 21.45 5.28
CA GLU A 211 -5.86 20.86 5.44
C GLU A 211 -5.97 19.67 4.50
N CYS A 212 -6.38 18.52 5.02
CA CYS A 212 -6.48 17.29 4.25
C CYS A 212 -7.87 16.68 4.41
N PHE A 213 -8.54 16.45 3.29
CA PHE A 213 -9.71 15.58 3.20
C PHE A 213 -9.31 14.32 2.43
N GLY A 214 -9.59 13.16 2.99
CA GLY A 214 -9.30 11.89 2.33
C GLY A 214 -10.47 10.94 2.34
N LYS A 215 -10.57 10.13 1.29
CA LYS A 215 -11.43 8.95 1.21
C LYS A 215 -10.58 7.78 0.74
N HIS A 216 -10.73 6.62 1.36
CA HIS A 216 -10.04 5.40 0.95
C HIS A 216 -10.85 4.16 1.32
N ASN A 217 -10.52 2.98 0.78
CA ASN A 217 -11.20 1.74 1.14
C ASN A 217 -10.95 1.30 2.60
N LEU A 218 -11.73 0.34 3.10
CA LEU A 218 -11.56 -0.18 4.46
C LEU A 218 -10.41 -1.19 4.60
N PHE A 219 -9.69 -1.47 3.51
CA PHE A 219 -8.48 -2.29 3.48
C PHE A 219 -7.58 -1.78 2.34
N PRO A 220 -6.23 -1.76 2.48
CA PRO A 220 -5.45 -2.28 3.59
C PRO A 220 -5.19 -1.22 4.67
N TYR A 221 -3.98 -1.12 5.20
CA TYR A 221 -3.56 -0.01 6.07
C TYR A 221 -3.23 1.20 5.22
N TYR A 222 -3.54 2.40 5.72
CA TYR A 222 -3.23 3.65 5.05
C TYR A 222 -2.51 4.60 6.00
N GLU A 223 -1.60 5.38 5.46
CA GLU A 223 -0.93 6.42 6.23
C GLU A 223 -0.63 7.64 5.38
N LEU A 224 -0.68 8.79 6.04
CA LEU A 224 -0.22 10.07 5.51
C LEU A 224 0.86 10.60 6.45
N PHE A 225 2.02 10.93 5.90
CA PHE A 225 3.11 11.51 6.69
C PHE A 225 3.87 12.56 5.89
N THR A 226 4.54 13.44 6.62
CA THR A 226 5.61 14.28 6.07
C THR A 226 6.96 13.76 6.51
N ASN A 227 8.05 14.28 5.95
CA ASN A 227 9.45 13.87 6.16
C ASN A 227 9.80 13.30 7.56
N HIS A 228 9.19 13.79 8.64
CA HIS A 228 9.43 13.31 10.01
C HIS A 228 8.18 13.09 10.87
N LYS A 229 6.96 13.14 10.31
CA LYS A 229 5.74 13.11 11.14
C LYS A 229 4.56 12.47 10.43
N THR A 230 4.00 11.46 11.08
CA THR A 230 2.70 10.90 10.76
C THR A 230 1.59 11.90 11.04
N LEU A 231 0.77 12.15 10.03
CA LEU A 231 -0.39 13.04 10.07
C LEU A 231 -1.70 12.24 10.18
N TYR A 232 -1.75 11.07 9.54
CA TYR A 232 -2.90 10.17 9.55
C TYR A 232 -2.45 8.71 9.46
N THR A 233 -3.18 7.83 10.14
CA THR A 233 -3.07 6.37 10.00
C THR A 233 -4.45 5.75 10.04
N PHE A 234 -4.63 4.68 9.27
CA PHE A 234 -5.79 3.81 9.32
C PHE A 234 -5.34 2.36 9.46
N SER A 235 -5.93 1.67 10.42
CA SER A 235 -5.81 0.22 10.59
C SER A 235 -7.14 -0.43 10.16
N PRO A 236 -7.13 -1.34 9.17
CA PRO A 236 -8.29 -2.15 8.83
C PRO A 236 -8.64 -3.08 10.00
N THR A 237 -9.92 -3.46 10.07
CA THR A 237 -10.41 -4.50 11.00
C THR A 237 -10.35 -5.89 10.39
N ALA A 238 -10.11 -6.00 9.08
CA ALA A 238 -10.08 -7.26 8.36
C ALA A 238 -8.65 -7.82 8.29
N ASP A 239 -8.52 -9.14 8.40
CA ASP A 239 -7.25 -9.87 8.34
C ASP A 239 -6.69 -10.01 6.91
N GLY A 240 -7.44 -9.54 5.90
CA GLY A 240 -7.05 -9.64 4.51
C GLY A 240 -7.98 -8.89 3.55
N PRO A 241 -7.57 -8.78 2.28
CA PRO A 241 -8.37 -8.14 1.24
C PRO A 241 -9.62 -8.97 0.95
N GLY A 242 -10.74 -8.30 0.69
CA GLY A 242 -11.98 -8.96 0.29
C GLY A 242 -12.98 -8.02 -0.36
N ILE A 243 -13.98 -8.61 -1.02
CA ILE A 243 -15.00 -7.86 -1.78
C ILE A 243 -15.66 -6.77 -0.94
N TYR A 244 -15.96 -7.04 0.34
CA TYR A 244 -16.63 -6.06 1.21
C TYR A 244 -15.73 -4.89 1.59
N ASN A 245 -14.50 -5.16 2.06
CA ASN A 245 -13.63 -4.10 2.58
C ASN A 245 -12.97 -3.26 1.47
N LEU A 246 -12.81 -3.82 0.27
CA LEU A 246 -12.31 -3.11 -0.91
C LEU A 246 -13.42 -2.36 -1.69
N ASN A 247 -14.71 -2.66 -1.48
CA ASN A 247 -15.82 -1.87 -2.05
C ASN A 247 -16.44 -0.86 -1.06
N ALA A 248 -16.13 -0.97 0.23
CA ALA A 248 -16.51 0.01 1.23
C ALA A 248 -15.39 1.05 1.39
N SER A 249 -15.76 2.27 1.79
CA SER A 249 -14.80 3.35 2.05
C SER A 249 -15.11 4.07 3.35
N THR A 250 -14.07 4.65 3.93
CA THR A 250 -14.17 5.63 5.01
C THR A 250 -13.62 6.98 4.52
N THR A 251 -13.90 8.03 5.29
CA THR A 251 -13.39 9.38 5.05
C THR A 251 -12.70 9.91 6.29
N PHE A 252 -11.73 10.78 6.11
CA PHE A 252 -11.07 11.50 7.19
C PHE A 252 -10.85 12.96 6.82
N HIS A 253 -10.77 13.82 7.84
CA HIS A 253 -10.41 15.23 7.71
C HIS A 253 -9.51 15.63 8.86
N PHE A 254 -8.47 16.41 8.55
CA PHE A 254 -7.65 17.05 9.58
C PHE A 254 -7.07 18.37 9.06
N GLU A 255 -6.67 19.21 10.01
CA GLU A 255 -5.86 20.40 9.78
C GLU A 255 -4.58 20.32 10.60
N LYS A 256 -3.45 20.68 9.98
CA LYS A 256 -2.15 20.67 10.64
C LYS A 256 -1.28 21.83 10.20
N THR A 257 -0.79 22.59 11.17
CA THR A 257 0.31 23.54 10.97
C THR A 257 1.64 22.83 11.17
N LEU A 258 2.52 22.95 10.17
CA LEU A 258 3.92 22.61 10.25
C LEU A 258 4.72 23.89 10.47
N PHE A 259 5.43 23.93 11.60
CA PHE A 259 6.43 24.95 11.91
C PHE A 259 7.75 24.49 11.29
N LEU A 260 8.37 25.37 10.52
CA LEU A 260 9.47 25.06 9.60
C LEU A 260 10.72 25.85 9.96
#